data_AF-A0A7Y7IS25-F1
#
_entry.id   AF-A0A7Y7IS25-F1
#
_cell.length_a   1.000
_cell.length_b   1.000
_cell.length_c   1.000
_cell.angle_alpha   90.00
_cell.angle_beta   90.00
_cell.angle_gamma   90.00
#
_symmetry.space_group_name_H-M   'P 1'
#
loop_
_entity.id
_entity.type
_entity.pdbx_description
1 polymer ?
#
loop_
_entity_poly.entity_id
_entity_poly.type
_entity_poly.pdbx_seq_one_letter_code
_entity_poly.pdbx_strand_id
1 'polypeptide(L)'
;MANNLSDGRFRIVLAVDAINPDLKRMVEYLNAMSGPATSIIAVAYARLSDQETDILMPRIYGEELAEAKSAADAGRKPTWTIESFRSWLGTNSPSNLEKFNHFTAQAAASGLTFHGSTSISPTATFAILAPDNTRLGTLSLIAYTGQNTSVELDFYRVSRMEPQQRATIAGLSELPATIAGIPGMERVGERLSATGFANRKNTPLTELPDESIQQLIGVLAALQTQT
;
A
#
# COMPACT_ATOMS: atom_id res chain seq x y z
N MET A 1 19.52 21.41 4.80
CA MET A 1 18.36 22.22 5.25
C MET A 1 18.30 23.62 4.62
N ALA A 2 19.44 24.25 4.27
CA ALA A 2 19.47 25.61 3.68
C ALA A 2 18.69 25.78 2.36
N ASN A 3 18.60 24.74 1.51
CA ASN A 3 17.94 24.86 0.19
C ASN A 3 16.41 24.94 0.26
N ASN A 4 15.74 24.48 1.32
CA ASN A 4 14.27 24.50 1.36
C ASN A 4 13.71 25.92 1.52
N LEU A 5 14.43 26.76 2.27
CA LEU A 5 14.04 28.14 2.52
C LEU A 5 14.29 29.04 1.31
N SER A 6 15.39 28.80 0.56
CA SER A 6 15.68 29.51 -0.69
C SER A 6 14.76 29.10 -1.84
N ASP A 7 14.33 27.83 -1.88
CA ASP A 7 13.52 27.28 -2.97
C ASP A 7 12.00 27.43 -2.72
N GLY A 8 11.61 28.11 -1.63
CA GLY A 8 10.20 28.35 -1.30
C GLY A 8 9.39 27.07 -1.02
N ARG A 9 10.05 25.98 -0.57
CA ARG A 9 9.41 24.69 -0.28
C ARG A 9 8.87 24.66 1.14
N PHE A 10 7.57 24.91 1.30
CA PHE A 10 6.89 24.97 2.59
C PHE A 10 5.72 24.00 2.69
N ARG A 11 5.61 23.34 3.85
CA ARG A 11 4.40 22.62 4.27
C ARG A 11 3.84 23.34 5.48
N ILE A 12 2.72 24.01 5.29
CA ILE A 12 2.04 24.80 6.32
C ILE A 12 0.92 23.95 6.89
N VAL A 13 0.95 23.70 8.19
CA VAL A 13 -0.07 22.92 8.90
C VAL A 13 -0.93 23.88 9.74
N LEU A 14 -2.22 23.93 9.43
CA LEU A 14 -3.23 24.68 10.17
C LEU A 14 -3.86 23.74 11.21
N ALA A 15 -3.49 23.91 12.47
CA ALA A 15 -4.13 23.21 13.58
C ALA A 15 -5.43 23.95 13.97
N VAL A 16 -6.56 23.26 13.91
CA VAL A 16 -7.89 23.85 14.15
C VAL A 16 -8.75 22.95 15.03
N ASP A 17 -9.74 23.51 15.72
CA ASP A 17 -10.66 22.73 16.56
C ASP A 17 -11.60 21.84 15.71
N ALA A 18 -12.00 22.33 14.53
CA ALA A 18 -12.85 21.60 13.60
C ALA A 18 -12.59 22.01 12.14
N ILE A 19 -12.63 21.04 11.23
CA ILE A 19 -12.54 21.28 9.79
C ILE A 19 -13.95 21.53 9.25
N ASN A 20 -14.30 22.81 9.07
CA ASN A 20 -15.58 23.24 8.52
C ASN A 20 -15.50 23.52 7.00
N PRO A 21 -16.64 23.65 6.29
CA PRO A 21 -16.65 23.87 4.84
C PRO A 21 -15.91 25.13 4.37
N ASP A 22 -15.91 26.20 5.16
CA ASP A 22 -15.23 27.44 4.81
C ASP A 22 -13.71 27.29 4.93
N LEU A 23 -13.22 26.57 5.94
CA LEU A 23 -11.81 26.20 6.06
C LEU A 23 -11.37 25.31 4.90
N LYS A 24 -12.22 24.39 4.44
CA LYS A 24 -11.91 23.58 3.26
C LYS A 24 -11.69 24.45 2.02
N ARG A 25 -12.62 25.38 1.75
CA ARG A 25 -12.51 26.34 0.64
C ARG A 25 -11.26 27.22 0.75
N MET A 26 -10.90 27.64 1.97
CA MET A 26 -9.66 28.39 2.20
C MET A 26 -8.41 27.54 1.90
N VAL A 27 -8.37 26.30 2.37
CA VAL A 27 -7.25 25.37 2.10
C VAL A 27 -7.13 25.09 0.60
N GLU A 28 -8.24 24.88 -0.10
CA GLU A 28 -8.27 24.70 -1.56
C GLU A 28 -7.77 25.96 -2.29
N TYR A 29 -8.30 27.13 -1.95
CA TYR A 29 -7.93 28.41 -2.56
C TYR A 29 -6.46 28.73 -2.35
N LEU A 30 -5.95 28.56 -1.13
CA LEU A 30 -4.55 28.83 -0.82
C LEU A 30 -3.63 27.83 -1.48
N ASN A 31 -4.00 26.54 -1.57
CA ASN A 31 -3.25 25.57 -2.36
C ASN A 31 -3.29 25.88 -3.86
N ALA A 32 -4.37 26.43 -4.40
CA ALA A 32 -4.46 26.83 -5.80
C ALA A 32 -3.60 28.08 -6.11
N MET A 33 -3.50 29.02 -5.17
CA MET A 33 -2.72 30.26 -5.33
C MET A 33 -1.23 30.09 -4.99
N SER A 34 -0.88 29.11 -4.18
CA SER A 34 0.52 28.84 -3.84
C SER A 34 1.24 28.13 -5.00
N GLY A 35 2.56 28.27 -5.13
CA GLY A 35 3.35 27.49 -6.11
C GLY A 35 3.42 25.99 -5.78
N PRO A 36 3.83 25.11 -6.71
CA PRO A 36 3.84 23.64 -6.52
C PRO A 36 4.70 23.17 -5.34
N ALA A 37 5.73 23.94 -5.00
CA ALA A 37 6.60 23.75 -3.85
C ALA A 37 5.94 24.02 -2.48
N THR A 38 4.77 24.67 -2.45
CA THR A 38 4.08 25.06 -1.22
C THR A 38 2.74 24.34 -1.08
N SER A 39 2.56 23.72 0.07
CA SER A 39 1.36 22.97 0.45
C SER A 39 0.78 23.45 1.78
N ILE A 40 -0.54 23.48 1.86
CA ILE A 40 -1.29 23.87 3.06
C ILE A 40 -2.24 22.74 3.44
N ILE A 41 -2.20 22.34 4.72
CA ILE A 41 -2.97 21.21 5.25
C ILE A 41 -3.66 21.66 6.53
N ALA A 42 -4.91 21.28 6.70
CA ALA A 42 -5.64 21.46 7.96
C ALA A 42 -5.68 20.16 8.75
N VAL A 43 -5.45 20.26 10.06
CA VAL A 43 -5.52 19.14 11.01
C VAL A 43 -6.42 19.54 12.18
N ALA A 44 -7.42 18.71 12.48
CA ALA A 44 -8.21 18.80 13.70
C ALA A 44 -8.11 17.52 14.51
N TYR A 45 -8.16 17.61 15.83
CA TYR A 45 -8.16 16.44 16.71
C TYR A 45 -9.55 16.26 17.31
N ALA A 46 -10.21 15.16 16.94
CA ALA A 46 -11.48 14.77 17.55
C ALA A 46 -11.19 13.93 18.80
N ARG A 47 -11.68 14.36 19.96
CA ARG A 47 -11.64 13.56 21.19
C ARG A 47 -12.76 12.53 21.16
N LEU A 48 -12.39 11.26 21.29
CA LEU A 48 -13.28 10.15 21.54
C LEU A 48 -13.03 9.68 22.96
N SER A 49 -14.04 9.80 23.82
CA SER A 49 -13.95 9.30 25.19
C SER A 49 -14.67 7.95 25.26
N ASP A 50 -13.91 6.90 25.52
CA ASP A 50 -14.43 5.62 26.01
C ASP A 50 -14.12 5.53 27.51
N GLN A 51 -14.91 4.77 28.27
CA GLN A 51 -15.13 4.94 29.72
C GLN A 51 -13.89 5.01 30.64
N GLU A 52 -12.70 4.64 30.14
CA GLU A 52 -11.42 4.75 30.86
C GLU A 52 -10.28 5.36 30.00
N THR A 53 -10.51 5.72 28.73
CA THR A 53 -9.47 6.20 27.81
C THR A 53 -9.96 7.29 26.87
N ASP A 54 -9.22 8.40 26.84
CA ASP A 54 -9.39 9.44 25.85
C ASP A 54 -8.50 9.19 24.63
N ILE A 55 -9.12 8.98 23.47
CA ILE A 55 -8.44 8.81 22.19
C ILE A 55 -8.56 10.11 21.40
N LEU A 56 -7.42 10.69 21.01
CA LEU A 56 -7.39 11.80 20.06
C LEU A 56 -7.25 11.26 18.64
N MET A 57 -8.30 11.38 17.85
CA MET A 57 -8.31 10.96 16.44
C MET A 57 -8.03 12.17 15.54
N PRO A 58 -6.90 12.19 14.81
CA PRO A 58 -6.63 13.25 13.85
C PRO A 58 -7.57 13.15 12.65
N ARG A 59 -8.10 14.29 12.23
CA ARG A 59 -8.81 14.50 10.97
C ARG A 59 -7.99 15.47 10.15
N ILE A 60 -7.53 15.04 8.99
CA ILE A 60 -6.64 15.80 8.11
C ILE A 60 -7.39 16.14 6.82
N TYR A 61 -7.18 17.36 6.30
CA TYR A 61 -7.74 17.80 5.03
C TYR A 61 -6.72 18.62 4.22
N GLY A 62 -6.67 18.40 2.91
CA GLY A 62 -5.73 19.08 2.00
C GLY A 62 -4.40 18.35 1.78
N GLU A 63 -4.18 17.21 2.45
CA GLU A 63 -3.01 16.35 2.21
C GLU A 63 -3.01 15.76 0.79
N GLU A 64 -4.17 15.31 0.32
CA GLU A 64 -4.37 14.84 -1.06
C GLU A 64 -4.10 15.92 -2.13
N LEU A 65 -4.42 17.19 -1.83
CA LEU A 65 -4.18 18.32 -2.71
C LEU A 65 -2.69 18.70 -2.75
N ALA A 66 -2.02 18.64 -1.60
CA ALA A 66 -0.58 18.83 -1.48
C ALA A 66 0.22 17.78 -2.27
N GLU A 67 -0.21 16.52 -2.20
CA GLU A 67 0.39 15.39 -2.92
C GLU A 67 0.11 15.48 -4.42
N ALA A 68 -1.12 15.81 -4.84
CA ALA A 68 -1.48 16.00 -6.25
C ALA A 68 -0.70 17.14 -6.91
N LYS A 69 -0.45 18.22 -6.18
CA LYS A 69 0.30 19.39 -6.67
C LYS A 69 1.79 19.13 -6.79
N SER A 70 2.35 18.35 -5.86
CA SER A 70 3.74 17.86 -5.95
C SER A 70 3.92 16.91 -7.14
N ALA A 71 2.87 16.15 -7.50
CA ALA A 71 2.88 15.26 -8.66
C ALA A 71 2.73 16.00 -10.02
N ALA A 72 2.09 17.18 -10.05
CA ALA A 72 1.89 17.97 -11.27
C ALA A 72 3.18 18.61 -11.81
N ASP A 73 4.17 18.86 -10.96
CA ASP A 73 5.48 19.42 -11.35
C ASP A 73 6.42 18.38 -12.00
N ALA A 74 6.10 17.09 -11.87
CA ALA A 74 6.84 15.98 -12.48
C ALA A 74 6.06 15.43 -13.68
N GLY A 75 6.35 15.94 -14.88
CA GLY A 75 5.70 15.61 -16.16
C GLY A 75 5.74 14.14 -16.65
N ARG A 76 5.85 13.14 -15.76
CA ARG A 76 5.59 11.71 -16.02
C ARG A 76 5.12 11.08 -14.71
N LYS A 77 3.97 10.40 -14.72
CA LYS A 77 3.57 9.52 -13.61
C LYS A 77 4.76 8.60 -13.27
N PRO A 78 5.24 8.56 -12.03
CA PRO A 78 6.38 7.72 -11.68
C PRO A 78 6.04 6.26 -12.03
N THR A 79 6.89 5.62 -12.83
CA THR A 79 6.84 4.16 -12.99
C THR A 79 7.72 3.58 -11.90
N TRP A 80 7.10 2.96 -10.90
CA TRP A 80 7.80 2.28 -9.83
C TRP A 80 8.39 0.98 -10.36
N THR A 81 9.70 0.97 -10.51
CA THR A 81 10.50 -0.24 -10.75
C THR A 81 10.98 -0.77 -9.41
N ILE A 82 11.54 -1.98 -9.39
CA ILE A 82 12.17 -2.54 -8.19
C ILE A 82 13.24 -1.57 -7.67
N GLU A 83 14.07 -1.03 -8.56
CA GLU A 83 15.18 -0.14 -8.23
C GLU A 83 14.68 1.21 -7.70
N SER A 84 13.67 1.80 -8.34
CA SER A 84 13.15 3.11 -7.91
C SER A 84 12.40 3.01 -6.57
N PHE A 85 11.68 1.92 -6.33
CA PHE A 85 11.06 1.66 -5.02
C PHE A 85 12.11 1.33 -3.94
N ARG A 86 13.13 0.51 -4.25
CA ARG A 86 14.26 0.23 -3.35
C ARG A 86 15.00 1.52 -2.94
N SER A 87 15.29 2.37 -3.91
CA SER A 87 15.92 3.67 -3.68
C SER A 87 15.05 4.55 -2.77
N TRP A 88 13.74 4.58 -3.01
CA TRP A 88 12.80 5.32 -2.17
C TRP A 88 12.81 4.81 -0.72
N LEU A 89 12.79 3.48 -0.51
CA LEU A 89 12.89 2.88 0.82
C LEU A 89 14.20 3.25 1.53
N GLY A 90 15.33 3.24 0.82
CA GLY A 90 16.62 3.63 1.41
C GLY A 90 16.62 5.06 2.00
N THR A 91 15.85 5.97 1.40
CA THR A 91 15.74 7.36 1.89
C THR A 91 14.64 7.53 2.94
N ASN A 92 13.49 6.87 2.78
CA ASN A 92 12.27 7.19 3.55
C ASN A 92 11.92 6.13 4.60
N SER A 93 12.40 4.90 4.46
CA SER A 93 12.08 3.77 5.35
C SER A 93 13.22 2.75 5.39
N PRO A 94 14.44 3.14 5.84
CA PRO A 94 15.61 2.28 5.79
C PRO A 94 15.46 0.98 6.59
N SER A 95 14.62 0.98 7.64
CA SER A 95 14.28 -0.21 8.42
C SER A 95 13.61 -1.33 7.61
N ASN A 96 12.97 -1.00 6.49
CA ASN A 96 12.29 -1.97 5.63
C ASN A 96 13.16 -2.45 4.46
N LEU A 97 14.37 -1.88 4.27
CA LEU A 97 15.20 -2.14 3.09
C LEU A 97 15.66 -3.60 3.01
N GLU A 98 16.12 -4.18 4.11
CA GLU A 98 16.58 -5.57 4.14
C GLU A 98 15.42 -6.55 3.91
N LYS A 99 14.27 -6.34 4.56
CA LYS A 99 13.05 -7.13 4.30
C LYS A 99 12.59 -7.02 2.86
N PHE A 100 12.68 -5.84 2.26
CA PHE A 100 12.38 -5.65 0.84
C PHE A 100 13.33 -6.42 -0.08
N ASN A 101 14.64 -6.37 0.19
CA ASN A 101 15.64 -7.14 -0.57
C ASN A 101 15.36 -8.64 -0.45
N HIS A 102 15.07 -9.14 0.76
CA HIS A 102 14.71 -10.53 0.99
C HIS A 102 13.44 -10.92 0.22
N PHE A 103 12.39 -10.11 0.32
CA PHE A 103 11.11 -10.33 -0.36
C PHE A 103 11.26 -10.43 -1.87
N THR A 104 11.98 -9.48 -2.48
CA THR A 104 12.16 -9.43 -3.93
C THR A 104 13.03 -10.57 -4.45
N ALA A 105 14.07 -10.96 -3.69
CA ALA A 105 14.88 -12.14 -4.01
C ALA A 105 14.06 -13.43 -3.98
N GLN A 106 13.23 -13.61 -2.93
CA GLN A 106 12.35 -14.78 -2.82
C GLN A 106 11.29 -14.83 -3.93
N ALA A 107 10.70 -13.68 -4.25
CA ALA A 107 9.70 -13.57 -5.31
C ALA A 107 10.29 -13.96 -6.66
N ALA A 108 11.49 -13.44 -6.99
CA ALA A 108 12.22 -13.80 -8.20
C ALA A 108 12.58 -15.29 -8.25
N ALA A 109 13.09 -15.85 -7.16
CA ALA A 109 13.46 -17.27 -7.07
C ALA A 109 12.25 -18.21 -7.24
N SER A 110 11.06 -17.76 -6.84
CA SER A 110 9.81 -18.51 -6.94
C SER A 110 9.03 -18.22 -8.24
N GLY A 111 9.57 -17.41 -9.15
CA GLY A 111 8.93 -17.10 -10.44
C GLY A 111 7.83 -16.04 -10.41
N LEU A 112 7.57 -15.40 -9.26
CA LEU A 112 6.64 -14.27 -9.20
C LEU A 112 7.21 -13.08 -10.01
N THR A 113 6.52 -12.72 -11.08
CA THR A 113 6.97 -11.67 -11.98
C THR A 113 6.62 -10.29 -11.42
N PHE A 114 7.63 -9.43 -11.32
CA PHE A 114 7.44 -8.03 -10.98
C PHE A 114 6.69 -7.28 -12.09
N HIS A 115 5.68 -6.53 -11.69
CA HIS A 115 4.95 -5.61 -12.53
C HIS A 115 5.11 -4.21 -11.93
N GLY A 116 5.70 -3.30 -12.72
CA GLY A 116 5.81 -1.91 -12.32
C GLY A 116 4.44 -1.27 -12.06
N SER A 117 4.43 -0.19 -11.29
CA SER A 117 3.21 0.53 -10.93
C SER A 117 3.30 1.99 -11.33
N THR A 118 2.18 2.58 -11.77
CA THR A 118 2.06 4.03 -11.98
C THR A 118 1.32 4.71 -10.82
N SER A 119 1.26 4.05 -9.66
CA SER A 119 0.62 4.59 -8.46
C SER A 119 1.31 5.88 -8.02
N ILE A 120 0.53 6.77 -7.42
CA ILE A 120 1.06 7.98 -6.77
C ILE A 120 1.94 7.56 -5.58
N SER A 121 1.50 6.54 -4.83
CA SER A 121 2.26 5.98 -3.71
C SER A 121 3.37 5.04 -4.21
N PRO A 122 4.56 5.06 -3.59
CA PRO A 122 5.63 4.10 -3.85
C PRO A 122 5.09 2.68 -3.71
N THR A 123 5.20 1.90 -4.80
CA THR A 123 4.61 0.56 -4.86
C THR A 123 5.50 -0.39 -5.65
N ALA A 124 5.78 -1.57 -5.09
CA ALA A 124 6.31 -2.71 -5.82
C ALA A 124 5.23 -3.78 -5.95
N THR A 125 4.89 -4.21 -7.17
CA THR A 125 3.79 -5.16 -7.40
C THR A 125 4.29 -6.40 -8.13
N PHE A 126 3.75 -7.56 -7.77
CA PHE A 126 4.02 -8.85 -8.39
C PHE A 126 2.69 -9.47 -8.85
N ALA A 127 2.67 -10.07 -10.04
CA ALA A 127 1.48 -10.75 -10.54
C ALA A 127 1.36 -12.15 -9.92
N ILE A 128 0.13 -12.48 -9.52
CA ILE A 128 -0.26 -13.84 -9.15
C ILE A 128 -1.03 -14.41 -10.34
N LEU A 129 -0.53 -15.49 -10.90
CA LEU A 129 -1.01 -16.09 -12.14
C LEU A 129 -1.52 -17.51 -11.88
N ALA A 130 -2.41 -17.99 -12.73
CA ALA A 130 -2.73 -19.40 -12.88
C ALA A 130 -1.79 -20.03 -13.90
N PRO A 131 -1.77 -21.37 -14.04
CA PRO A 131 -0.84 -22.06 -14.95
C PRO A 131 -1.07 -21.74 -16.43
N ASP A 132 -2.27 -21.29 -16.80
CA ASP A 132 -2.63 -20.80 -18.13
C ASP A 132 -2.24 -19.34 -18.37
N ASN A 133 -1.45 -18.74 -17.46
CA ASN A 133 -1.05 -17.33 -17.45
C ASN A 133 -2.23 -16.36 -17.17
N THR A 134 -3.40 -16.86 -16.75
CA THR A 134 -4.51 -16.01 -16.32
C THR A 134 -4.15 -15.31 -15.01
N ARG A 135 -4.24 -13.98 -14.99
CA ARG A 135 -3.98 -13.20 -13.77
C ARG A 135 -5.09 -13.38 -12.75
N LEU A 136 -4.75 -13.98 -11.61
CA LEU A 136 -5.62 -14.17 -10.45
C LEU A 136 -5.64 -12.93 -9.55
N GLY A 137 -4.50 -12.25 -9.44
CA GLY A 137 -4.37 -11.15 -8.50
C GLY A 137 -3.02 -10.45 -8.51
N THR A 138 -2.73 -9.79 -7.40
CA THR A 138 -1.41 -9.20 -7.11
C THR A 138 -1.01 -9.35 -5.67
N LEU A 139 0.30 -9.46 -5.49
CA LEU A 139 1.00 -9.24 -4.25
C LEU A 139 1.75 -7.91 -4.36
N SER A 140 1.51 -6.94 -3.48
CA SER A 140 2.14 -5.61 -3.56
C SER A 140 2.78 -5.20 -2.24
N LEU A 141 3.90 -4.50 -2.30
CA LEU A 141 4.47 -3.73 -1.21
C LEU A 141 4.14 -2.26 -1.46
N ILE A 142 3.37 -1.64 -0.58
CA ILE A 142 2.90 -0.26 -0.73
C ILE A 142 3.40 0.54 0.47
N ALA A 143 4.09 1.64 0.21
CA ALA A 143 4.43 2.61 1.23
C ALA A 143 3.34 3.68 1.32
N TYR A 144 2.58 3.66 2.40
CA TYR A 144 1.59 4.69 2.70
C TYR A 144 2.27 5.87 3.39
N THR A 145 1.89 7.10 3.03
CA THR A 145 2.43 8.32 3.64
C THR A 145 2.12 8.33 5.14
N GLY A 146 3.15 8.54 5.98
CA GLY A 146 3.03 8.52 7.45
C GLY A 146 2.87 7.14 8.09
N GLN A 147 2.90 6.05 7.31
CA GLN A 147 2.83 4.67 7.82
C GLN A 147 4.02 3.81 7.34
N ASN A 148 4.17 2.64 7.96
CA ASN A 148 5.10 1.61 7.51
C ASN A 148 4.65 0.98 6.18
N THR A 149 5.60 0.43 5.43
CA THR A 149 5.34 -0.39 4.23
C THR A 149 4.41 -1.55 4.58
N SER A 150 3.36 -1.72 3.79
CA SER A 150 2.41 -2.83 3.93
C SER A 150 2.56 -3.84 2.79
N VAL A 151 2.33 -5.10 3.11
CA VAL A 151 2.13 -6.18 2.15
C VAL A 151 0.63 -6.26 1.86
N GLU A 152 0.24 -6.20 0.60
CA GLU A 152 -1.16 -6.21 0.15
C GLU A 152 -1.41 -7.36 -0.83
N LEU A 153 -2.48 -8.11 -0.58
CA LEU A 153 -3.04 -9.12 -1.48
C LEU A 153 -4.33 -8.60 -2.10
N ASP A 154 -4.39 -8.62 -3.43
CA ASP A 154 -5.58 -8.28 -4.20
C ASP A 154 -5.95 -9.45 -5.11
N PHE A 155 -7.10 -10.08 -4.83
CA PHE A 155 -7.68 -11.16 -5.63
C PHE A 155 -9.03 -10.74 -6.23
N TYR A 156 -9.23 -9.44 -6.49
CA TYR A 156 -10.48 -8.90 -7.02
C TYR A 156 -10.96 -9.61 -8.31
N ARG A 157 -10.05 -10.16 -9.13
CA ARG A 157 -10.45 -10.96 -10.30
C ARG A 157 -11.11 -12.27 -9.89
N VAL A 158 -10.52 -13.00 -8.94
CA VAL A 158 -11.06 -14.26 -8.42
C VAL A 158 -12.45 -14.06 -7.82
N SER A 159 -12.69 -12.97 -7.09
CA SER A 159 -14.02 -12.70 -6.51
C SER A 159 -15.13 -12.54 -7.55
N ARG A 160 -14.77 -12.22 -8.80
CA ARG A 160 -15.68 -12.06 -9.95
C ARG A 160 -15.70 -13.26 -10.91
N MET A 161 -14.88 -14.29 -10.68
CA MET A 161 -14.89 -15.50 -11.52
C MET A 161 -16.12 -16.36 -11.22
N GLU A 162 -16.59 -17.11 -12.20
CA GLU A 162 -17.64 -18.10 -11.97
C GLU A 162 -17.13 -19.25 -11.08
N PRO A 163 -17.97 -19.86 -10.22
CA PRO A 163 -17.54 -20.93 -9.32
C PRO A 163 -16.84 -22.09 -10.04
N GLN A 164 -17.29 -22.44 -11.25
CA GLN A 164 -16.68 -23.51 -12.04
C GLN A 164 -15.27 -23.14 -12.50
N GLN A 165 -15.02 -21.88 -12.86
CA GLN A 165 -13.68 -21.42 -13.23
C GLN A 165 -12.75 -21.45 -12.03
N ARG A 166 -13.21 -21.00 -10.85
CA ARG A 166 -12.41 -21.06 -9.62
C ARG A 166 -12.01 -22.48 -9.24
N ALA A 167 -12.93 -23.44 -9.40
CA ALA A 167 -12.69 -24.83 -9.09
C ALA A 167 -11.62 -25.49 -9.99
N THR A 168 -11.34 -24.93 -11.17
CA THR A 168 -10.27 -25.44 -12.05
C THR A 168 -8.87 -24.99 -11.63
N ILE A 169 -8.74 -24.01 -10.73
CA ILE A 169 -7.45 -23.48 -10.29
C ILE A 169 -7.01 -24.26 -9.05
N ALA A 170 -6.01 -25.12 -9.22
CA ALA A 170 -5.47 -25.93 -8.14
C ALA A 170 -4.98 -25.08 -6.96
N GLY A 171 -5.31 -25.48 -5.73
CA GLY A 171 -4.90 -24.79 -4.50
C GLY A 171 -5.67 -23.50 -4.18
N LEU A 172 -6.52 -23.00 -5.09
CA LEU A 172 -7.23 -21.73 -4.87
C LEU A 172 -8.29 -21.82 -3.76
N SER A 173 -8.96 -22.97 -3.60
CA SER A 173 -9.95 -23.17 -2.54
C SER A 173 -9.32 -23.22 -1.15
N GLU A 174 -8.12 -23.80 -1.05
CA GLU A 174 -7.38 -23.93 0.21
C GLU A 174 -6.60 -22.66 0.55
N LEU A 175 -6.32 -21.82 -0.44
CA LEU A 175 -5.46 -20.64 -0.34
C LEU A 175 -5.75 -19.75 0.90
N PRO A 176 -7.01 -19.37 1.23
CA PRO A 176 -7.27 -18.56 2.41
C PRO A 176 -6.86 -19.24 3.71
N ALA A 177 -7.10 -20.55 3.83
CA ALA A 177 -6.73 -21.33 5.01
C ALA A 177 -5.21 -21.50 5.10
N THR A 178 -4.55 -21.75 3.97
CA THR A 178 -3.08 -21.82 3.91
C THR A 178 -2.44 -20.49 4.31
N ILE A 179 -2.95 -19.35 3.80
CA ILE A 179 -2.47 -18.01 4.18
C ILE A 179 -2.73 -17.73 5.66
N ALA A 180 -3.89 -18.14 6.21
CA ALA A 180 -4.21 -17.95 7.62
C ALA A 180 -3.26 -18.73 8.55
N GLY A 181 -2.63 -19.80 8.07
CA GLY A 181 -1.63 -20.58 8.82
C GLY A 181 -0.23 -19.96 8.85
N ILE A 182 0.02 -18.89 8.08
CA ILE A 182 1.32 -18.22 8.04
C ILE A 182 1.40 -17.18 9.16
N PRO A 183 2.43 -17.20 10.03
CA PRO A 183 2.57 -16.23 11.11
C PRO A 183 2.56 -14.78 10.60
N GLY A 184 1.67 -13.93 11.14
CA GLY A 184 1.48 -12.53 10.74
C GLY A 184 0.53 -12.32 9.54
N MET A 185 -0.06 -13.39 9.01
CA MET A 185 -1.04 -13.37 7.91
C MET A 185 -2.41 -13.94 8.31
N GLU A 186 -2.63 -14.27 9.58
CA GLU A 186 -3.82 -14.94 10.11
C GLU A 186 -5.08 -14.15 9.71
N ARG A 187 -5.11 -12.86 10.07
CA ARG A 187 -6.21 -11.95 9.72
C ARG A 187 -6.39 -11.76 8.22
N VAL A 188 -5.32 -11.86 7.44
CA VAL A 188 -5.39 -11.72 5.99
C VAL A 188 -6.12 -12.95 5.41
N GLY A 189 -5.71 -14.15 5.79
CA GLY A 189 -6.34 -15.40 5.34
C GLY A 189 -7.80 -15.53 5.80
N GLU A 190 -8.09 -15.24 7.07
CA GLU A 190 -9.46 -15.22 7.61
C GLU A 190 -10.38 -14.28 6.81
N ARG A 191 -9.90 -13.07 6.51
CA ARG A 191 -10.69 -12.10 5.75
C ARG A 191 -10.80 -12.46 4.28
N LEU A 192 -9.80 -13.11 3.66
CA LEU A 192 -9.92 -13.63 2.30
C LEU A 192 -11.06 -14.68 2.23
N SER A 193 -11.10 -15.58 3.21
CA SER A 193 -12.16 -16.59 3.35
C SER A 193 -13.54 -15.94 3.54
N ALA A 194 -13.66 -15.08 4.55
CA ALA A 194 -14.93 -14.43 4.91
C ALA A 194 -15.53 -13.56 3.79
N THR A 195 -14.68 -13.00 2.92
CA THR A 195 -15.13 -12.11 1.84
C THR A 195 -15.16 -12.79 0.47
N GLY A 196 -14.81 -14.08 0.38
CA GLY A 196 -14.71 -14.77 -0.90
C GLY A 196 -13.77 -14.04 -1.88
N PHE A 197 -12.59 -13.65 -1.40
CA PHE A 197 -11.58 -12.86 -2.14
C PHE A 197 -11.96 -11.42 -2.48
N ALA A 198 -13.11 -10.90 -2.01
CA ALA A 198 -13.49 -9.51 -2.28
C ALA A 198 -12.67 -8.51 -1.45
N ASN A 199 -12.30 -7.38 -2.06
CA ASN A 199 -11.45 -6.32 -1.50
C ASN A 199 -10.01 -6.74 -1.23
N ARG A 200 -9.10 -5.76 -1.19
CA ARG A 200 -7.71 -5.95 -0.79
C ARG A 200 -7.59 -6.30 0.69
N LYS A 201 -6.55 -7.05 1.03
CA LYS A 201 -6.17 -7.38 2.41
C LYS A 201 -4.71 -7.05 2.60
N ASN A 202 -4.35 -6.50 3.74
CA ASN A 202 -2.99 -6.09 4.00
C ASN A 202 -2.55 -6.45 5.42
N THR A 203 -1.23 -6.47 5.58
CA THR A 203 -0.55 -6.56 6.87
C THR A 203 0.73 -5.70 6.78
N PRO A 204 1.20 -5.08 7.87
CA PRO A 204 2.47 -4.36 7.86
C PRO A 204 3.66 -5.29 7.55
N LEU A 205 4.57 -4.87 6.67
CA LEU A 205 5.78 -5.66 6.34
C LEU A 205 6.67 -5.88 7.58
N THR A 206 6.62 -4.96 8.53
CA THR A 206 7.35 -5.07 9.81
C THR A 206 6.86 -6.25 10.65
N GLU A 207 5.59 -6.62 10.54
CA GLU A 207 4.96 -7.70 11.31
C GLU A 207 5.20 -9.09 10.73
N LEU A 208 5.73 -9.19 9.50
CA LEU A 208 6.03 -10.48 8.86
C LEU A 208 7.46 -10.95 9.15
N PRO A 209 7.64 -12.12 9.80
CA PRO A 209 8.94 -12.81 9.83
C PRO A 209 9.44 -13.16 8.43
N ASP A 210 10.75 -13.30 8.27
CA ASP A 210 11.36 -13.67 6.98
C ASP A 210 10.88 -15.04 6.48
N GLU A 211 10.69 -15.99 7.39
CA GLU A 211 10.11 -17.30 7.07
C GLU A 211 8.67 -17.17 6.55
N SER A 212 7.86 -16.28 7.14
CA SER A 212 6.51 -16.01 6.68
C SER A 212 6.49 -15.40 5.28
N ILE A 213 7.47 -14.55 4.94
CA ILE A 213 7.63 -14.01 3.58
C ILE A 213 7.90 -15.15 2.59
N GLN A 214 8.82 -16.06 2.93
CA GLN A 214 9.13 -17.21 2.09
C GLN A 214 7.91 -18.14 1.91
N GLN A 215 7.19 -18.46 3.00
CA GLN A 215 5.98 -19.27 2.95
C GLN A 215 4.89 -18.61 2.09
N LEU A 216 4.64 -17.31 2.29
CA LEU A 216 3.65 -16.56 1.52
C LEU A 216 3.96 -16.59 0.02
N ILE A 217 5.21 -16.28 -0.34
CA ILE A 217 5.64 -16.29 -1.74
C ILE A 217 5.52 -17.69 -2.34
N GLY A 218 5.95 -18.73 -1.62
CA GLY A 218 5.84 -20.12 -2.07
C GLY A 218 4.39 -20.55 -2.32
N VAL A 219 3.47 -20.20 -1.42
CA VAL A 219 2.03 -20.51 -1.56
C VAL A 219 1.45 -19.81 -2.80
N LEU A 220 1.82 -18.55 -3.04
CA LEU A 220 1.33 -17.80 -4.20
C LEU A 220 1.95 -18.28 -5.52
N ALA A 221 3.22 -18.68 -5.50
CA ALA A 221 3.90 -19.24 -6.66
C ALA A 221 3.37 -20.64 -7.03
N ALA A 222 2.97 -21.44 -6.05
CA ALA A 222 2.37 -22.76 -6.28
C ALA A 222 1.07 -22.71 -7.11
N LEU A 223 0.35 -21.57 -7.10
CA LEU A 223 -0.82 -21.36 -7.96
C LEU A 223 -0.46 -21.29 -9.46
N GLN A 224 0.81 -21.01 -9.79
CA GLN A 224 1.30 -20.89 -11.17
C GLN A 224 1.73 -22.24 -11.76
N THR A 225 1.96 -23.25 -10.92
CA THR A 225 2.42 -24.57 -11.34
C THR A 225 1.24 -25.51 -11.56
N GLN A 226 1.22 -26.27 -12.66
CA GLN A 226 0.32 -27.40 -12.79
C GLN A 226 0.81 -28.51 -11.86
N THR A 227 -0.05 -28.95 -10.92
CA THR A 227 0.17 -30.19 -10.16
C THR A 227 -0.19 -31.39 -11.02
#